data_AF-K9E4V9-F1
#
_entry.id   AF-K9E4V9-F1
#
_cell.length_a   1.000
_cell.length_b   1.000
_cell.length_c   1.000
_cell.angle_alpha   90.00
_cell.angle_beta   90.00
_cell.angle_gamma   90.00
#
_symmetry.space_group_name_H-M   'P 1'
#
loop_
_entity.id
_entity.type
_entity.pdbx_description
1 polymer ?
#
loop_
_entity_poly.entity_id
_entity_poly.type
_entity_poly.pdbx_seq_one_letter_code
_entity_poly.pdbx_strand_id
1 'polypeptide(L)' 'MRLKEYFAEHNILIRYNFQNLCGMTRTTANGHLKRLQEEGKLINIERRTQPIYRPMPGYYGIGRDAKVKR' A
#
# COMPACT_ATOMS: atom_id res chain seq x y z
N MET A 1 -1.52 -9.44 -9.90
CA MET A 1 -0.93 -9.07 -8.59
C MET A 1 -2.06 -8.53 -7.74
N ARG A 2 -2.36 -9.13 -6.58
CA ARG A 2 -3.53 -8.78 -5.74
C ARG A 2 -3.63 -7.29 -5.40
N LEU A 3 -2.51 -6.58 -5.27
CA LEU A 3 -2.50 -5.13 -5.03
C LEU A 3 -2.99 -4.30 -6.22
N LYS A 4 -2.68 -4.70 -7.47
CA LYS A 4 -3.12 -3.96 -8.66
C LYS A 4 -4.64 -4.01 -8.80
N GLU A 5 -5.23 -5.19 -8.56
CA GLU A 5 -6.68 -5.38 -8.55
C GLU A 5 -7.32 -4.64 -7.38
N TYR A 6 -6.74 -4.77 -6.18
CA TYR A 6 -7.24 -4.04 -4.99
C TYR A 6 -7.25 -2.53 -5.20
N PHE A 7 -6.16 -1.95 -5.74
CA PHE A 7 -6.07 -0.50 -5.99
C PHE A 7 -6.89 -0.03 -7.21
N ALA A 8 -7.47 -0.94 -8.00
CA ALA A 8 -8.45 -0.56 -9.02
C ALA A 8 -9.80 -0.14 -8.39
N GLU A 9 -10.12 -0.70 -7.22
CA GLU A 9 -11.37 -0.44 -6.50
C GLU A 9 -11.17 0.39 -5.22
N HIS A 10 -9.96 0.38 -4.65
CA HIS A 10 -9.66 1.00 -3.37
C HIS A 10 -8.56 2.05 -3.51
N ASN A 11 -8.75 3.23 -2.94
CA ASN A 11 -7.74 4.29 -3.00
C ASN A 11 -6.69 4.22 -1.87
N ILE A 12 -6.96 3.41 -0.84
CA ILE A 12 -6.12 3.30 0.35
C ILE A 12 -5.98 1.84 0.77
N LEU A 13 -4.85 1.55 1.38
CA LEU A 13 -4.54 0.24 1.95
C LEU A 13 -4.18 0.42 3.42
N ILE A 14 -4.81 -0.38 4.28
CA ILE A 14 -4.39 -0.53 5.67
C ILE A 14 -3.76 -1.90 5.88
N ARG A 15 -3.00 -2.05 6.96
CA ARG A 15 -2.34 -3.31 7.31
C ARG A 15 -3.30 -4.50 7.33
N TYR A 16 -4.50 -4.31 7.89
CA TYR A 16 -5.50 -5.38 8.00
C TYR A 16 -5.93 -5.89 6.62
N ASN A 17 -6.23 -4.98 5.69
CA ASN A 17 -6.58 -5.33 4.32
C ASN A 17 -5.41 -6.03 3.63
N PHE A 18 -4.18 -5.51 3.77
CA PHE A 18 -2.98 -6.15 3.21
C PHE A 18 -2.77 -7.58 3.73
N GLN A 19 -2.95 -7.76 5.04
CA GLN A 19 -2.85 -9.06 5.70
C GLN A 19 -3.86 -10.05 5.11
N ASN A 20 -5.14 -9.66 5.01
CA ASN A 20 -6.22 -10.51 4.47
C ASN A 20 -6.01 -10.79 2.99
N LEU A 21 -5.66 -9.77 2.20
CA LEU A 21 -5.38 -9.88 0.77
C LEU A 21 -4.26 -10.87 0.51
N CYS A 22 -3.24 -10.94 1.36
CA CYS A 22 -2.12 -11.83 1.16
C CYS A 22 -2.18 -13.13 1.98
N GLY A 23 -3.20 -13.33 2.83
CA GLY A 23 -3.37 -14.52 3.65
C GLY A 23 -2.20 -14.79 4.60
N MET A 24 -1.56 -13.74 5.13
CA MET A 24 -0.34 -13.84 5.92
C MET A 24 -0.54 -13.42 7.37
N THR A 25 0.46 -13.68 8.22
CA THR A 25 0.44 -13.21 9.62
C THR A 25 0.67 -11.70 9.69
N ARG A 26 0.33 -11.10 10.83
CA ARG A 26 0.51 -9.66 11.08
C ARG A 26 1.97 -9.22 10.94
N THR A 27 2.92 -10.00 11.45
CA THR A 27 4.36 -9.66 11.43
C THR A 27 4.90 -9.68 10.00
N THR A 28 4.56 -10.72 9.23
CA THR A 28 4.91 -10.82 7.81
C THR A 28 4.30 -9.66 7.02
N ALA A 29 3.02 -9.34 7.25
CA ALA A 29 2.34 -8.20 6.61
C ALA A 29 3.08 -6.88 6.84
N ASN A 30 3.50 -6.61 8.09
CA ASN A 30 4.25 -5.41 8.42
C ASN A 30 5.62 -5.37 7.72
N GLY A 31 6.34 -6.50 7.66
CA GLY A 31 7.62 -6.59 6.96
C GLY A 31 7.49 -6.27 5.46
N HIS A 32 6.46 -6.84 4.82
CA HIS A 32 6.17 -6.56 3.42
C HIS A 32 5.76 -5.11 3.17
N LEU A 33 4.90 -4.53 4.01
CA LEU A 33 4.50 -3.12 3.90
C LEU A 33 5.70 -2.18 4.06
N LYS A 34 6.58 -2.45 5.02
CA LYS A 34 7.82 -1.69 5.21
C LYS A 34 8.72 -1.76 3.96
N ARG A 35 8.95 -2.97 3.42
CA ARG A 35 9.73 -3.13 2.17
C ARG A 35 9.11 -2.38 1.00
N LEU A 36 7.79 -2.43 0.83
CA LEU A 36 7.10 -1.71 -0.26
C LEU A 36 7.21 -0.18 -0.11
N GLN A 37 7.33 0.32 1.11
CA GLN A 37 7.62 1.73 1.35
C GLN A 37 9.08 2.08 1.04
N GLU A 38 10.02 1.25 1.48
CA GLU A 38 11.46 1.44 1.20
C GLU A 38 11.75 1.38 -0.31
N GLU A 39 11.04 0.52 -1.05
CA GLU A 39 11.09 0.45 -2.52
C GLU A 39 10.38 1.63 -3.21
N GLY A 40 9.73 2.53 -2.47
CA GLY A 40 9.01 3.67 -3.03
C GLY A 40 7.75 3.30 -3.81
N LYS A 41 7.19 2.10 -3.59
CA LYS A 41 5.97 1.62 -4.25
C LYS A 41 4.71 2.05 -3.50
N LEU A 42 4.83 2.18 -2.19
CA LEU A 42 3.79 2.69 -1.30
C LEU A 42 4.31 3.87 -0.50
N ILE A 43 3.41 4.74 -0.09
CA ILE A 43 3.70 5.84 0.84
C ILE A 43 2.75 5.78 2.03
N ASN A 44 3.27 5.98 3.25
CA ASN A 44 2.41 6.27 4.39
C ASN A 44 1.93 7.72 4.30
N ILE A 45 0.62 7.92 4.27
CA ILE A 45 0.01 9.26 4.31
C ILE A 45 -0.44 9.66 5.73
N GLU A 46 -0.44 8.74 6.69
CA GLU A 46 -0.92 8.99 8.04
C GLU A 46 0.16 8.79 9.11
N ARG A 47 -0.23 8.97 10.38
CA ARG A 47 0.64 8.78 11.55
C ARG A 47 1.24 7.38 11.58
N ARG A 48 2.44 7.27 12.13
CA ARG A 48 3.17 6.00 12.29
C ARG A 48 2.38 4.95 13.07
N THR A 49 1.54 5.37 14.03
CA THR A 49 0.73 4.47 14.87
C THR A 49 -0.55 3.98 14.18
N GLN A 50 -1.00 4.66 13.12
CA GLN A 50 -2.16 4.28 12.31
C GLN A 50 -1.80 4.44 10.83
N PRO A 51 -0.92 3.59 10.29
CA PRO A 51 -0.42 3.79 8.94
C PRO A 51 -1.50 3.48 7.90
N ILE A 52 -1.71 4.43 7.00
CA ILE A 52 -2.55 4.30 5.80
C ILE A 52 -1.65 4.46 4.60
N TYR A 53 -1.70 3.49 3.70
CA TYR A 53 -0.80 3.38 2.56
C TYR A 53 -1.52 3.79 1.28
N ARG A 54 -0.84 4.56 0.44
CA ARG A 54 -1.25 4.82 -0.95
C ARG A 54 -0.24 4.27 -1.94
N PRO A 55 -0.70 3.84 -3.13
CA PRO A 55 0.18 3.50 -4.24
C PRO A 55 0.90 4.75 -4.75
N MET A 56 2.19 4.63 -5.01
CA MET A 56 2.95 5.67 -5.69
C MET A 56 2.62 5.68 -7.20
N PRO A 57 2.71 6.84 -7.88
CA PRO A 57 2.45 6.97 -9.31
C PRO A 57 3.37 6.05 -10.11
N GLY A 58 2.82 5.39 -11.13
CA GLY A 58 3.53 4.37 -11.91
C GLY A 58 3.47 2.96 -11.33
N TYR A 59 2.87 2.76 -10.16
CA TYR A 59 2.69 1.44 -9.54
C TYR A 59 1.22 1.07 -9.40
N TYR A 60 0.94 -0.23 -9.42
CA TYR A 60 -0.38 -0.82 -9.13
C TYR A 60 -1.56 -0.26 -9.94
N GLY A 61 -1.32 0.19 -11.18
CA GLY A 61 -2.37 0.75 -12.04
C GLY A 61 -2.56 2.26 -11.91
N ILE A 62 -1.80 2.92 -11.04
CA ILE A 62 -1.78 4.38 -10.95
C ILE A 62 -0.87 4.94 -12.04
N GLY A 63 -1.39 5.87 -12.84
CA GLY A 63 -0.62 6.59 -13.86
C GLY A 63 0.56 7.36 -13.24
N ARG A 64 1.63 7.57 -14.01
CA ARG A 64 2.85 8.25 -13.53
C ARG A 64 2.60 9.72 -13.14
N ASP A 65 1.57 10.34 -13.71
CA ASP A 65 1.23 11.75 -13.48
C ASP A 65 0.29 11.98 -12.29
N ALA A 66 -0.10 10.91 -11.57
CA ALA A 66 -1.00 11.02 -10.43
C ALA A 66 -0.33 11.81 -9.29
N LYS A 67 -1.02 12.83 -8.75
CA LYS A 67 -0.52 13.59 -7.61
C LYS A 67 -0.74 12.82 -6.31
N VAL A 68 0.35 12.49 -5.62
CA VAL A 68 0.28 11.95 -4.25
C VAL A 68 0.15 13.12 -3.29
N LYS A 69 -1.05 13.31 -2.72
CA LYS A 69 -1.24 14.21 -1.59
C LYS A 69 -0.85 13.48 -0.31
N ARG A 70 0.15 14.05 0.39
CA ARG A 70 0.49 13.73 1.77
C ARG A 70 -0.51 14.36 2.72
#